data_AF-A0A918LBV0-F1
#
_entry.id   AF-A0A918LBV0-F1
#
_cell.length_a   1.000
_cell.length_b   1.000
_cell.length_c   1.000
_cell.angle_alpha   90.00
_cell.angle_beta   90.00
_cell.angle_gamma   90.00
#
_symmetry.space_group_name_H-M   'P 1'
#
loop_
_entity.id
_entity.type
_entity.pdbx_description
1 polymer ?
#
loop_
_entity_poly.entity_id
_entity_poly.type
_entity_poly.pdbx_seq_one_letter_code
_entity_poly.pdbx_strand_id
1 'polypeptide(L)'
;MRDHRAMTDPDPPSILYVDSTAKYRRLEGWGINLVNKMSVRLRDALDIGECRSMATGAPMYIPEGPHFVYDDAPRLFLGRRGRGPLYVAWDTNLLLDYFQFGSRLWRGDPLPETVDENYSSELEGLQLVLTLWIMRDIRFVILPQTISDAKKELSEERRLNRINAFEEFVSALRLVGSGLPADDTPSRDGILSLPDKELQRALQGVPSGYDRRLVEAAVRGGATVFLNRDAKVLRNRDAFRPFGLLIASSLDLLEELVGCGSFHCMLAPQYAQWPMMDQQRVGHLIRALPEFGRGESLGKGI
;
A
#
# COMPACT_ATOMS: atom_id res chain seq x y z
N MET A 1 17.91 -62.08 22.55
CA MET A 1 18.73 -61.53 21.45
C MET A 1 17.86 -60.56 20.70
N ARG A 2 18.22 -59.26 20.73
CA ARG A 2 17.37 -58.14 20.32
C ARG A 2 17.47 -57.95 18.80
N ASP A 3 16.32 -57.83 18.16
CA ASP A 3 16.14 -57.43 16.77
C ASP A 3 16.62 -55.99 16.55
N HIS A 4 17.60 -55.82 15.66
CA HIS A 4 17.94 -54.52 15.07
C HIS A 4 17.04 -54.26 13.86
N ARG A 5 15.88 -53.64 14.08
CA ARG A 5 15.16 -52.92 13.02
C ARG A 5 15.83 -51.57 12.83
N ALA A 6 16.51 -51.40 11.70
CA ALA A 6 16.98 -50.12 11.23
C ALA A 6 15.78 -49.17 11.03
N MET A 7 15.76 -48.08 11.80
CA MET A 7 14.93 -46.91 11.49
C MET A 7 15.47 -46.32 10.19
N THR A 8 14.71 -46.48 9.10
CA THR A 8 14.88 -45.67 7.90
C THR A 8 14.58 -44.23 8.26
N ASP A 9 15.57 -43.35 8.09
CA ASP A 9 15.42 -41.89 8.17
C ASP A 9 14.20 -41.44 7.35
N PRO A 10 13.39 -40.49 7.83
CA PRO A 10 12.37 -39.88 6.99
C PRO A 10 13.06 -39.17 5.83
N ASP A 11 12.59 -39.41 4.61
CA ASP A 11 13.03 -38.68 3.41
C ASP A 11 13.08 -37.18 3.73
N PRO A 12 14.17 -36.47 3.38
CA PRO A 12 14.22 -35.02 3.56
C PRO A 12 12.99 -34.41 2.85
N PRO A 13 12.35 -33.39 3.44
CA PRO A 13 11.16 -32.80 2.86
C PRO A 13 11.48 -32.43 1.41
N SER A 14 10.80 -33.08 0.48
CA SER A 14 10.90 -32.74 -0.93
C SER A 14 10.41 -31.32 -1.07
N ILE A 15 11.35 -30.39 -1.23
CA ILE A 15 11.03 -29.02 -1.63
C ILE A 15 10.42 -29.17 -3.02
N LEU A 16 9.10 -29.11 -3.05
CA LEU A 16 8.33 -29.04 -4.28
C LEU A 16 8.69 -27.69 -4.90
N TYR A 17 9.70 -27.67 -5.76
CA TYR A 17 9.93 -26.57 -6.69
C TYR A 17 8.76 -26.57 -7.66
N VAL A 18 7.63 -26.02 -7.22
CA VAL A 18 6.59 -25.56 -8.14
C VAL A 18 7.24 -24.46 -8.94
N ASP A 19 7.55 -24.72 -10.20
CA ASP A 19 7.90 -23.67 -11.16
C ASP A 19 6.66 -22.79 -11.38
N SER A 20 6.45 -21.87 -10.44
CA SER A 20 5.43 -20.82 -10.50
C SER A 20 5.87 -19.67 -11.41
N THR A 21 7.11 -19.69 -11.94
CA THR A 21 7.74 -18.51 -12.52
C THR A 21 7.07 -18.02 -13.81
N ALA A 22 6.41 -18.87 -14.59
CA ALA A 22 5.74 -18.44 -15.83
C ALA A 22 4.46 -17.61 -15.59
N LYS A 23 3.64 -18.00 -14.59
CA LYS A 23 2.39 -17.30 -14.26
C LYS A 23 2.68 -15.98 -13.53
N TYR A 24 3.71 -15.95 -12.68
CA TYR A 24 4.16 -14.73 -12.01
C TYR A 24 4.87 -13.78 -12.97
N ARG A 25 5.70 -14.24 -13.92
CA ARG A 25 6.30 -13.37 -14.97
C ARG A 25 5.27 -12.54 -15.75
N ARG A 26 4.10 -13.11 -16.08
CA ARG A 26 3.02 -12.36 -16.73
C ARG A 26 2.44 -11.28 -15.81
N LEU A 27 2.35 -11.54 -14.51
CA LEU A 27 1.85 -10.62 -13.48
C LEU A 27 2.86 -9.53 -13.10
N GLU A 28 4.14 -9.86 -13.04
CA GLU A 28 5.27 -8.94 -12.89
C GLU A 28 5.30 -7.90 -14.02
N GLY A 29 5.01 -8.33 -15.25
CA GLY A 29 4.87 -7.44 -16.41
C GLY A 29 3.78 -6.37 -16.26
N TRP A 30 2.74 -6.61 -15.45
CA TRP A 30 1.73 -5.59 -15.18
C TRP A 30 2.27 -4.47 -14.28
N GLY A 31 3.13 -4.79 -13.32
CA GLY A 31 3.78 -3.78 -12.48
C GLY A 31 4.67 -2.85 -13.31
N ILE A 32 5.53 -3.43 -14.16
CA ILE A 32 6.36 -2.66 -15.09
C ILE A 32 5.49 -1.81 -16.04
N ASN A 33 4.43 -2.40 -16.61
CA ASN A 33 3.53 -1.69 -17.50
C ASN A 33 2.84 -0.51 -16.80
N LEU A 34 2.35 -0.72 -15.58
CA LEU A 34 1.73 0.33 -14.77
C LEU A 34 2.73 1.46 -14.48
N VAL A 35 3.94 1.14 -14.01
CA VAL A 35 4.98 2.15 -13.75
C VAL A 35 5.28 2.94 -15.01
N ASN A 36 5.47 2.28 -16.16
CA ASN A 36 5.74 2.96 -17.42
C ASN A 36 4.58 3.86 -17.86
N LYS A 37 3.36 3.35 -17.86
CA LYS A 37 2.15 4.08 -18.26
C LYS A 37 1.90 5.29 -17.37
N MET A 38 2.04 5.13 -16.05
CA MET A 38 1.87 6.23 -15.11
C MET A 38 3.02 7.23 -15.15
N SER A 39 4.26 6.78 -15.37
CA SER A 39 5.40 7.69 -15.54
C SER A 39 5.24 8.58 -16.77
N VAL A 40 4.73 8.03 -17.87
CA VAL A 40 4.39 8.83 -19.07
C VAL A 40 3.29 9.83 -18.74
N ARG A 41 2.15 9.38 -18.20
CA ARG A 41 1.04 10.27 -17.81
C ARG A 41 1.48 11.39 -16.88
N LEU A 42 2.32 11.09 -15.90
CA LEU A 42 2.80 12.07 -14.93
C LEU A 42 3.74 13.09 -15.58
N ARG A 43 4.64 12.66 -16.46
CA ARG A 43 5.51 13.58 -17.22
C ARG A 43 4.71 14.47 -18.16
N ASP A 44 3.71 13.92 -18.83
CA ASP A 44 2.82 14.66 -19.73
C ASP A 44 1.98 15.69 -18.95
N ALA A 45 1.42 15.29 -17.80
CA ALA A 45 0.61 16.17 -16.96
C ALA A 45 1.41 17.33 -16.34
N LEU A 46 2.69 17.11 -16.04
CA LEU A 46 3.58 18.12 -15.47
C LEU A 46 4.34 18.93 -16.54
N ASP A 47 4.07 18.67 -17.83
CA ASP A 47 4.77 19.28 -18.97
C ASP A 47 6.31 19.19 -18.86
N ILE A 48 6.81 18.08 -18.31
CA ILE A 48 8.25 17.81 -18.18
C ILE A 48 8.81 17.23 -19.51
N GLY A 49 8.00 17.30 -20.58
CA GLY A 49 8.33 16.86 -21.93
C GLY A 49 9.69 17.39 -22.38
N GLU A 50 10.65 16.47 -22.55
CA GLU A 50 12.01 16.74 -23.00
C GLU A 50 12.68 17.96 -22.33
N CYS A 51 12.65 18.07 -21.00
CA CYS A 51 13.42 19.08 -20.27
C CYS A 51 14.94 18.85 -20.38
N ARG A 52 15.49 19.12 -21.57
CA ARG A 52 16.89 19.52 -21.82
C ARG A 52 17.06 20.96 -21.35
N SER A 53 16.96 21.22 -20.05
CA SER A 53 17.50 22.45 -19.46
C SER A 53 17.57 22.33 -17.94
N MET A 54 18.59 21.62 -17.45
CA MET A 54 19.08 21.81 -16.09
C MET A 54 19.86 23.13 -16.02
N ALA A 55 19.16 24.26 -16.12
CA ALA A 55 19.72 25.61 -16.05
C ALA A 55 19.18 26.41 -14.85
N THR A 56 18.85 25.73 -13.76
CA THR A 56 18.71 26.35 -12.45
C THR A 56 19.79 25.75 -11.55
N GLY A 57 20.80 26.55 -11.19
CA GLY A 57 21.94 26.14 -10.35
C GLY A 57 21.57 25.79 -8.89
N ALA A 58 20.33 25.41 -8.63
CA ALA A 58 19.94 24.78 -7.38
C ALA A 58 20.36 23.30 -7.45
N PRO A 59 21.12 22.77 -6.47
CA PRO A 59 21.40 21.35 -6.43
C PRO A 59 20.05 20.61 -6.38
N MET A 60 19.76 19.84 -7.43
CA MET A 60 18.59 18.98 -7.48
C MET A 60 18.77 17.96 -6.36
N TYR A 61 17.97 18.08 -5.30
CA TYR A 61 17.95 17.09 -4.23
C TYR A 61 17.34 15.81 -4.81
N ILE A 62 18.16 14.77 -4.93
CA ILE A 62 17.76 13.44 -5.40
C ILE A 62 17.44 12.63 -4.16
N PRO A 63 16.18 12.25 -3.91
CA PRO A 63 15.83 11.50 -2.71
C PRO A 63 16.49 10.13 -2.68
N GLU A 64 17.06 9.77 -1.53
CA GLU A 64 17.58 8.42 -1.29
C GLU A 64 16.44 7.39 -1.36
N GLY A 65 16.74 6.15 -1.77
CA GLY A 65 15.76 5.08 -1.97
C GLY A 65 16.36 3.69 -1.86
N PRO A 66 15.54 2.62 -1.75
CA PRO A 66 14.08 2.63 -1.93
C PRO A 66 13.32 3.00 -0.64
N HIS A 67 14.02 2.98 0.49
CA HIS A 67 13.55 3.46 1.78
C HIS A 67 13.39 4.99 1.80
N PHE A 68 12.74 5.52 2.83
CA PHE A 68 12.58 6.94 3.05
C PHE A 68 13.56 7.43 4.12
N VAL A 69 14.13 8.61 3.92
CA VAL A 69 14.83 9.37 4.96
C VAL A 69 13.80 10.26 5.63
N TYR A 70 13.54 10.01 6.92
CA TYR A 70 12.41 10.64 7.62
C TYR A 70 12.59 12.15 7.81
N ASP A 71 13.84 12.58 7.96
CA ASP A 71 14.21 13.98 8.16
C ASP A 71 13.95 14.85 6.91
N ASP A 72 13.93 14.26 5.72
CA ASP A 72 13.73 14.98 4.44
C ASP A 72 12.24 15.26 4.15
N ALA A 73 11.33 14.60 4.85
CA ALA A 73 9.88 14.81 4.72
C ALA A 73 9.20 14.95 6.10
N PRO A 74 9.48 16.03 6.86
CA PRO A 74 8.98 16.20 8.23
C PRO A 74 7.46 16.32 8.31
N ARG A 75 6.79 16.75 7.23
CA ARG A 75 5.33 16.82 7.14
C ARG A 75 4.67 15.45 7.03
N LEU A 76 5.35 14.49 6.38
CA LEU A 76 4.91 13.11 6.19
C LEU A 76 5.27 12.24 7.41
N PHE A 77 6.50 12.36 7.91
CA PHE A 77 7.01 11.49 8.98
C PHE A 77 6.82 12.02 10.40
N LEU A 78 6.37 13.28 10.54
CA LEU A 78 5.86 13.86 11.79
C LEU A 78 6.82 13.73 12.98
N GLY A 79 8.10 14.02 12.75
CA GLY A 79 9.13 14.03 13.78
C GLY A 79 9.86 12.70 13.99
N ARG A 80 9.51 11.63 13.24
CA ARG A 80 10.38 10.45 13.15
C ARG A 80 11.74 10.83 12.55
N ARG A 81 12.78 10.12 12.97
CA ARG A 81 14.17 10.35 12.54
C ARG A 81 14.80 9.10 11.99
N GLY A 82 15.80 9.26 11.14
CA GLY A 82 16.51 8.13 10.54
C GLY A 82 15.89 7.70 9.22
N ARG A 83 15.88 6.38 8.96
CA ARG A 83 15.59 5.81 7.65
C ARG A 83 14.71 4.57 7.78
N GLY A 84 13.76 4.39 6.86
CA GLY A 84 12.93 3.20 6.85
C GLY A 84 11.72 3.28 5.91
N PRO A 85 10.80 2.31 6.01
CA PRO A 85 9.59 2.27 5.19
C PRO A 85 8.59 3.37 5.57
N LEU A 86 7.65 3.63 4.66
CA LEU A 86 6.42 4.37 4.92
C LEU A 86 5.30 3.39 5.26
N TYR A 87 4.85 3.38 6.53
CA TYR A 87 3.74 2.52 6.95
C TYR A 87 2.38 3.20 6.73
N VAL A 88 1.53 2.61 5.90
CA VAL A 88 0.24 3.18 5.50
C VAL A 88 -0.90 2.25 5.90
N ALA A 89 -1.72 2.67 6.86
CA ALA A 89 -2.92 1.95 7.25
C ALA A 89 -4.12 2.37 6.39
N TRP A 90 -4.92 1.40 5.92
CA TRP A 90 -6.11 1.68 5.12
C TRP A 90 -7.38 1.62 5.96
N ASP A 91 -8.30 2.54 5.69
CA ASP A 91 -9.70 2.39 6.10
C ASP A 91 -10.38 1.24 5.33
N THR A 92 -11.42 0.65 5.95
CA THR A 92 -12.23 -0.42 5.36
C THR A 92 -12.87 0.01 4.04
N ASN A 93 -13.34 1.26 3.93
CA ASN A 93 -13.99 1.73 2.71
C ASN A 93 -13.00 1.79 1.53
N LEU A 94 -11.77 2.23 1.76
CA LEU A 94 -10.72 2.23 0.74
C LEU A 94 -10.35 0.82 0.29
N LEU A 95 -10.38 -0.16 1.19
CA LEU A 95 -10.18 -1.56 0.81
C LEU A 95 -11.32 -2.08 -0.05
N LEU A 96 -12.57 -1.73 0.25
CA LEU A 96 -13.72 -2.09 -0.58
C LEU A 96 -13.61 -1.44 -1.97
N ASP A 97 -13.24 -0.16 -2.02
CA ASP A 97 -12.97 0.57 -3.27
C ASP A 97 -11.88 -0.15 -4.08
N TYR A 98 -10.79 -0.55 -3.44
CA TYR A 98 -9.70 -1.27 -4.07
C TYR A 98 -10.14 -2.65 -4.57
N PHE A 99 -10.95 -3.41 -3.83
CA PHE A 99 -11.48 -4.69 -4.32
C PHE A 99 -12.43 -4.52 -5.51
N GLN A 100 -13.15 -3.40 -5.57
CA GLN A 100 -14.08 -3.10 -6.65
C GLN A 100 -13.38 -2.61 -7.92
N PHE A 101 -12.39 -1.71 -7.79
CA PHE A 101 -11.76 -1.03 -8.93
C PHE A 101 -10.31 -1.45 -9.19
N GLY A 102 -9.69 -2.19 -8.28
CA GLY A 102 -8.25 -2.51 -8.31
C GLY A 102 -7.80 -3.15 -9.62
N SER A 103 -8.61 -4.01 -10.23
CA SER A 103 -8.26 -4.64 -11.51
C SER A 103 -8.06 -3.60 -12.62
N ARG A 104 -8.90 -2.56 -12.65
CA ARG A 104 -8.78 -1.42 -13.58
C ARG A 104 -7.63 -0.50 -13.22
N LEU A 105 -7.43 -0.25 -11.92
CA LEU A 105 -6.29 0.55 -11.43
C LEU A 105 -4.96 -0.08 -11.86
N TRP A 106 -4.80 -1.41 -11.79
CA TRP A 106 -3.59 -2.09 -12.24
C TRP A 106 -3.41 -2.13 -13.77
N ARG A 107 -4.51 -2.07 -14.54
CA ARG A 107 -4.46 -1.98 -16.00
C ARG A 107 -4.21 -0.55 -16.51
N GLY A 108 -4.39 0.44 -15.64
CA GLY A 108 -4.40 1.85 -16.05
C GLY A 108 -5.62 2.21 -16.91
N ASP A 109 -6.69 1.42 -16.83
CA ASP A 109 -7.92 1.64 -17.60
C ASP A 109 -8.70 2.81 -17.01
N PRO A 110 -9.48 3.55 -17.83
CA PRO A 110 -10.35 4.59 -17.32
C PRO A 110 -11.40 4.00 -16.36
N LEU A 111 -11.73 4.78 -15.33
CA LEU A 111 -12.81 4.45 -14.40
C LEU A 111 -14.16 4.56 -15.12
N PRO A 112 -15.21 3.84 -14.66
CA PRO A 112 -16.55 3.98 -15.24
C PRO A 112 -17.03 5.44 -15.16
N GLU A 113 -17.67 5.94 -16.21
CA GLU A 113 -18.25 7.29 -16.26
C GLU A 113 -19.34 7.54 -15.19
N THR A 114 -19.83 6.48 -14.54
CA THR A 114 -20.81 6.57 -13.46
C THR A 114 -20.21 6.96 -12.11
N VAL A 115 -18.88 7.11 -12.04
CA VAL A 115 -18.16 7.51 -10.82
C VAL A 115 -18.06 9.04 -10.79
N ASP A 116 -18.43 9.64 -9.65
CA ASP A 116 -18.30 11.08 -9.41
C ASP A 116 -16.85 11.58 -9.63
N GLU A 117 -16.68 12.79 -10.17
CA GLU A 117 -15.35 13.33 -10.51
C GLU A 117 -14.40 13.43 -9.31
N ASN A 118 -14.91 13.80 -8.13
CA ASN A 118 -14.08 13.88 -6.92
C ASN A 118 -13.65 12.48 -6.47
N TYR A 119 -14.54 11.51 -6.61
CA TYR A 119 -14.22 10.11 -6.30
C TYR A 119 -13.24 9.52 -7.33
N SER A 120 -13.39 9.85 -8.61
CA SER A 120 -12.45 9.47 -9.67
C SER A 120 -11.05 9.97 -9.34
N SER A 121 -10.93 11.24 -8.94
CA SER A 121 -9.65 11.86 -8.57
C SER A 121 -8.99 11.16 -7.38
N GLU A 122 -9.76 10.78 -6.35
CA GLU A 122 -9.24 10.00 -5.21
C GLU A 122 -8.73 8.60 -5.61
N LEU A 123 -9.41 7.94 -6.56
CA LEU A 123 -8.99 6.64 -7.09
C LEU A 123 -7.74 6.75 -7.98
N GLU A 124 -7.60 7.84 -8.74
CA GLU A 124 -6.38 8.15 -9.48
C GLU A 124 -5.20 8.43 -8.54
N GLY A 125 -5.44 9.18 -7.45
CA GLY A 125 -4.46 9.37 -6.39
C GLY A 125 -3.98 8.04 -5.81
N LEU A 126 -4.93 7.14 -5.51
CA LEU A 126 -4.62 5.79 -5.03
C LEU A 126 -3.80 4.98 -6.06
N GLN A 127 -4.11 5.07 -7.35
CA GLN A 127 -3.35 4.41 -8.41
C GLN A 127 -1.89 4.89 -8.45
N LEU A 128 -1.65 6.19 -8.31
CA LEU A 128 -0.29 6.73 -8.27
C LEU A 128 0.48 6.30 -7.03
N VAL A 129 -0.17 6.27 -5.86
CA VAL A 129 0.43 5.74 -4.61
C VAL A 129 0.78 4.25 -4.75
N LEU A 130 -0.12 3.44 -5.31
CA LEU A 130 0.13 2.03 -5.60
C LEU A 130 1.24 1.83 -6.63
N THR A 131 1.36 2.74 -7.61
CA THR A 131 2.46 2.68 -8.58
C THR A 131 3.79 2.99 -7.91
N LEU A 132 3.82 4.00 -7.04
CA LEU A 132 5.01 4.35 -6.28
C LEU A 132 5.43 3.23 -5.31
N TRP A 133 4.47 2.51 -4.73
CA TRP A 133 4.73 1.35 -3.87
C TRP A 133 5.57 0.26 -4.55
N ILE A 134 5.51 0.15 -5.88
CA ILE A 134 6.33 -0.79 -6.63
C ILE A 134 7.81 -0.35 -6.65
N MET A 135 8.07 0.95 -6.50
CA MET A 135 9.39 1.56 -6.61
C MET A 135 10.01 1.95 -5.27
N ARG A 136 9.19 2.14 -4.22
CA ARG A 136 9.60 2.64 -2.89
C ARG A 136 9.10 1.71 -1.79
N ASP A 137 9.79 1.70 -0.65
CA ASP A 137 9.43 0.87 0.51
C ASP A 137 8.20 1.44 1.24
N ILE A 138 7.02 1.27 0.64
CA ILE A 138 5.73 1.56 1.25
C ILE A 138 5.16 0.24 1.79
N ARG A 139 4.76 0.21 3.05
CA ARG A 139 4.22 -0.98 3.70
C ARG A 139 2.79 -0.73 4.11
N PHE A 140 1.86 -1.40 3.44
CA PHE A 140 0.45 -1.31 3.75
C PHE A 140 0.14 -2.13 4.99
N VAL A 141 -0.38 -1.46 6.03
CA VAL A 141 -0.72 -2.06 7.31
C VAL A 141 -2.22 -2.25 7.36
N ILE A 142 -2.62 -3.46 7.69
CA ILE A 142 -4.02 -3.80 7.75
C ILE A 142 -4.40 -3.99 9.22
N LEU A 143 -5.32 -3.15 9.68
CA LEU A 143 -5.73 -3.14 11.07
C LEU A 143 -6.69 -4.31 11.30
N PRO A 144 -6.50 -5.14 12.34
CA PRO A 144 -7.39 -6.28 12.61
C PRO A 144 -8.86 -5.88 12.74
N GLN A 145 -9.10 -4.65 13.22
CA GLN A 145 -10.42 -4.08 13.36
C GLN A 145 -11.11 -3.99 12.00
N THR A 146 -10.40 -3.74 10.89
CA THR A 146 -10.87 -3.65 9.48
C THR A 146 -11.72 -4.86 9.05
N ILE A 147 -11.38 -6.04 9.55
CA ILE A 147 -12.09 -7.30 9.24
C ILE A 147 -13.50 -7.33 9.86
N SER A 148 -13.70 -6.61 10.97
CA SER A 148 -14.92 -6.70 11.78
C SER A 148 -16.02 -5.71 11.39
N ASP A 149 -15.79 -4.80 10.43
CA ASP A 149 -16.67 -3.66 10.09
C ASP A 149 -17.89 -3.98 9.21
N ALA A 150 -18.36 -5.21 9.20
CA ALA A 150 -19.57 -5.49 8.46
C ALA A 150 -20.78 -4.92 9.21
N LYS A 151 -21.18 -3.68 8.87
CA LYS A 151 -22.42 -3.02 9.36
C LYS A 151 -23.71 -3.84 9.12
N LYS A 152 -23.65 -4.93 8.36
CA LYS A 152 -24.70 -5.94 8.21
C LYS A 152 -24.14 -7.30 8.62
N GLU A 153 -24.94 -8.13 9.29
CA GLU A 153 -24.65 -9.56 9.44
C GLU A 153 -24.38 -10.15 8.05
N LEU A 154 -23.10 -10.30 7.71
CA LEU A 154 -22.71 -11.01 6.51
C LEU A 154 -23.02 -12.48 6.75
N SER A 155 -23.59 -13.16 5.76
CA SER A 155 -23.61 -14.62 5.77
C SER A 155 -22.19 -15.15 5.99
N GLU A 156 -22.06 -16.27 6.72
CA GLU A 156 -20.75 -16.83 7.06
C GLU A 156 -19.86 -17.05 5.84
N GLU A 157 -20.46 -17.44 4.71
CA GLU A 157 -19.77 -17.61 3.43
C GLU A 157 -19.18 -16.30 2.87
N ARG A 158 -19.90 -15.17 2.96
CA ARG A 158 -19.38 -13.86 2.54
C ARG A 158 -18.31 -13.33 3.48
N ARG A 159 -18.42 -13.64 4.77
CA ARG A 159 -17.41 -13.30 5.76
C ARG A 159 -16.13 -14.11 5.52
N LEU A 160 -16.23 -15.41 5.27
CA LEU A 160 -15.10 -16.29 4.91
C LEU A 160 -14.45 -15.86 3.59
N ASN A 161 -15.22 -15.55 2.56
CA ASN A 161 -14.65 -15.07 1.29
C ASN A 161 -13.95 -13.72 1.44
N ARG A 162 -14.47 -12.81 2.29
CA ARG A 162 -13.78 -11.57 2.64
C ARG A 162 -12.51 -11.84 3.41
N ILE A 163 -12.55 -12.68 4.44
CA ILE A 163 -11.36 -13.04 5.23
C ILE A 163 -10.31 -13.68 4.33
N ASN A 164 -10.68 -14.60 3.43
CA ASN A 164 -9.73 -15.24 2.53
C ASN A 164 -9.13 -14.26 1.52
N ALA A 165 -9.95 -13.43 0.84
CA ALA A 165 -9.43 -12.40 -0.07
C ALA A 165 -8.54 -11.39 0.67
N PHE A 166 -8.86 -11.12 1.93
CA PHE A 166 -8.14 -10.22 2.79
C PHE A 166 -6.84 -10.84 3.34
N GLU A 167 -6.84 -12.12 3.69
CA GLU A 167 -5.64 -12.88 4.08
C GLU A 167 -4.71 -13.08 2.90
N GLU A 168 -5.24 -13.34 1.69
CA GLU A 168 -4.47 -13.36 0.45
C GLU A 168 -3.89 -11.98 0.13
N PHE A 169 -4.65 -10.91 0.32
CA PHE A 169 -4.17 -9.53 0.17
C PHE A 169 -3.10 -9.17 1.21
N VAL A 170 -3.33 -9.48 2.49
CA VAL A 170 -2.36 -9.27 3.57
C VAL A 170 -1.10 -10.11 3.34
N SER A 171 -1.22 -11.33 2.84
CA SER A 171 -0.08 -12.19 2.49
C SER A 171 0.67 -11.64 1.29
N ALA A 172 -0.03 -11.07 0.30
CA ALA A 172 0.56 -10.38 -0.84
C ALA A 172 1.34 -9.12 -0.45
N LEU A 173 0.90 -8.43 0.61
CA LEU A 173 1.58 -7.27 1.18
C LEU A 173 2.77 -7.64 2.06
N ARG A 174 2.84 -8.89 2.57
CA ARG A 174 3.83 -9.35 3.56
C ARG A 174 5.01 -10.17 3.00
N LEU A 175 5.00 -10.61 1.75
CA LEU A 175 6.06 -11.46 1.16
C LEU A 175 6.44 -10.91 -0.23
N VAL A 176 7.70 -10.69 -0.58
CA VAL A 176 8.92 -11.51 -0.41
C VAL A 176 10.11 -10.66 0.08
N GLY A 177 10.98 -11.25 0.90
CA GLY A 177 12.28 -10.66 1.31
C GLY A 177 12.31 -9.86 2.61
N SER A 178 11.18 -9.66 3.31
CA SER A 178 11.23 -9.22 4.70
C SER A 178 11.75 -10.36 5.58
N GLY A 179 12.55 -10.02 6.58
CA GLY A 179 13.15 -10.99 7.50
C GLY A 179 12.11 -11.62 8.43
N LEU A 180 12.39 -11.59 9.73
CA LEU A 180 11.45 -12.10 10.72
C LEU A 180 10.18 -11.24 10.74
N PRO A 181 9.00 -11.78 11.11
CA PRO A 181 7.73 -11.04 11.13
C PRO A 181 7.72 -9.73 11.93
N ALA A 182 8.70 -9.55 12.83
CA ALA A 182 8.91 -8.33 13.60
C ALA A 182 9.41 -7.14 12.76
N ASP A 183 10.06 -7.38 11.62
CA ASP A 183 10.63 -6.32 10.78
C ASP A 183 9.56 -5.59 9.95
N ASP A 184 8.37 -6.20 9.79
CA ASP A 184 7.24 -5.65 9.03
C ASP A 184 6.18 -4.95 9.89
N THR A 185 6.33 -5.00 11.22
CA THR A 185 5.44 -4.27 12.11
C THR A 185 5.90 -2.81 12.25
N PRO A 186 5.01 -1.83 12.08
CA PRO A 186 5.33 -0.44 12.37
C PRO A 186 5.83 -0.29 13.81
N SER A 187 6.90 0.48 13.98
CA SER A 187 7.44 0.85 15.29
C SER A 187 7.00 2.26 15.69
N ARG A 188 6.88 2.48 17.00
CA ARG A 188 6.69 3.81 17.61
C ARG A 188 8.00 4.48 18.01
N ASP A 189 9.15 3.89 17.66
CA ASP A 189 10.46 4.44 17.99
C ASP A 189 10.63 5.83 17.37
N GLY A 190 11.18 6.75 18.15
CA GLY A 190 11.38 8.14 17.74
C GLY A 190 10.11 9.01 17.74
N ILE A 191 8.93 8.47 18.07
CA ILE A 191 7.70 9.25 18.22
C ILE A 191 7.57 9.75 19.66
N LEU A 192 7.00 10.95 19.84
CA LEU A 192 6.71 11.49 21.16
C LEU A 192 5.72 10.58 21.91
N SER A 193 6.17 10.04 23.05
CA SER A 193 5.31 9.23 23.91
C SER A 193 4.40 10.14 24.74
N LEU A 194 3.18 10.36 24.25
CA LEU A 194 2.15 11.13 24.94
C LEU A 194 1.29 10.24 25.87
N PRO A 195 0.72 10.80 26.95
CA PRO A 195 -0.20 10.07 27.82
C PRO A 195 -1.47 9.62 27.08
N ASP A 196 -2.01 8.45 27.44
CA ASP A 196 -3.26 7.92 26.84
C ASP A 196 -4.44 8.91 26.94
N LYS A 197 -4.45 9.77 27.97
CA LYS A 197 -5.47 10.82 28.14
C LYS A 197 -5.51 11.80 26.96
N GLU A 198 -4.35 12.15 26.41
CA GLU A 198 -4.27 13.06 25.26
C GLU A 198 -4.74 12.36 23.98
N LEU A 199 -4.44 11.06 23.84
CA LEU A 199 -4.98 10.27 22.73
C LEU A 199 -6.51 10.19 22.80
N GLN A 200 -7.06 9.94 23.99
CA GLN A 200 -8.51 9.92 24.18
C GLN A 200 -9.16 11.27 23.90
N ARG A 201 -8.52 12.40 24.21
CA ARG A 201 -8.98 13.74 23.82
C ARG A 201 -9.00 13.90 22.30
N ALA A 202 -7.92 13.53 21.60
CA ALA A 202 -7.88 13.59 20.15
C ALA A 202 -8.98 12.72 19.50
N LEU A 203 -9.21 11.52 20.04
CA LEU A 203 -10.24 10.60 19.56
C LEU A 203 -11.68 11.11 19.76
N GLN A 204 -11.93 12.02 20.70
CA GLN A 204 -13.25 12.63 20.87
C GLN A 204 -13.70 13.44 19.65
N GLY A 205 -12.75 14.01 18.89
CA GLY A 205 -13.03 14.74 17.66
C GLY A 205 -13.46 13.82 16.51
N VAL A 206 -12.97 12.57 16.50
CA VAL A 206 -13.31 11.57 15.47
C VAL A 206 -14.73 11.03 15.72
N PRO A 207 -15.56 10.83 14.67
CA PRO A 207 -16.89 10.25 14.81
C PRO A 207 -16.89 8.99 15.67
N SER A 208 -17.85 8.90 16.60
CA SER A 208 -17.99 7.74 17.47
C SER A 208 -18.32 6.50 16.64
N GLY A 209 -17.71 5.38 17.01
CA GLY A 209 -17.96 4.09 16.39
C GLY A 209 -16.67 3.51 15.85
N TYR A 210 -16.74 3.07 14.60
CA TYR A 210 -15.75 2.20 14.03
C TYR A 210 -14.48 2.95 13.57
N ASP A 211 -14.64 4.10 12.91
CA ASP A 211 -13.53 4.94 12.46
C ASP A 211 -12.60 5.34 13.62
N ARG A 212 -13.19 5.66 14.79
CA ARG A 212 -12.43 5.97 16.01
C ARG A 212 -11.55 4.80 16.47
N ARG A 213 -12.04 3.56 16.37
CA ARG A 213 -11.27 2.36 16.73
C ARG A 213 -10.14 2.11 15.75
N LEU A 214 -10.36 2.36 14.46
CA LEU A 214 -9.32 2.25 13.44
C LEU A 214 -8.21 3.30 13.64
N VAL A 215 -8.58 4.55 13.87
CA VAL A 215 -7.60 5.62 14.15
C VAL A 215 -6.80 5.29 15.42
N GLU A 216 -7.46 4.83 16.49
CA GLU A 216 -6.75 4.40 17.70
C GLU A 216 -5.77 3.24 17.40
N ALA A 217 -6.20 2.23 16.64
CA ALA A 217 -5.35 1.11 16.28
C ALA A 217 -4.16 1.54 15.41
N ALA A 218 -4.35 2.49 14.48
CA ALA A 218 -3.28 3.04 13.66
C ALA A 218 -2.22 3.76 14.50
N VAL A 219 -2.66 4.60 15.47
CA VAL A 219 -1.76 5.28 16.40
C VAL A 219 -1.01 4.27 17.27
N ARG A 220 -1.72 3.32 17.88
CA ARG A 220 -1.09 2.32 18.78
C ARG A 220 -0.15 1.39 18.02
N GLY A 221 -0.46 1.08 16.78
CA GLY A 221 0.41 0.31 15.89
C GLY A 221 1.63 1.09 15.40
N GLY A 222 1.66 2.42 15.49
CA GLY A 222 2.79 3.22 15.00
C GLY A 222 2.77 3.48 13.49
N ALA A 223 1.62 3.32 12.83
CA ALA A 223 1.46 3.66 11.41
C ALA A 223 1.88 5.12 11.15
N THR A 224 2.47 5.38 9.97
CA THR A 224 2.86 6.73 9.57
C THR A 224 1.65 7.49 9.03
N VAL A 225 0.86 6.82 8.19
CA VAL A 225 -0.32 7.39 7.54
C VAL A 225 -1.54 6.51 7.82
N PHE A 226 -2.68 7.11 8.10
CA PHE A 226 -3.98 6.46 8.07
C PHE A 226 -4.80 7.08 6.93
N LEU A 227 -4.99 6.29 5.87
CA LEU A 227 -5.75 6.71 4.70
C LEU A 227 -7.25 6.59 4.99
N ASN A 228 -7.96 7.70 4.82
CA ASN A 228 -9.42 7.75 4.97
C ASN A 228 -10.01 8.81 4.02
N ARG A 229 -11.25 8.60 3.59
CA ARG A 229 -11.99 9.52 2.72
C ARG A 229 -13.14 10.23 3.43
N ASP A 230 -13.49 9.84 4.65
CA ASP A 230 -14.54 10.52 5.41
C ASP A 230 -14.05 11.91 5.85
N ALA A 231 -14.70 12.95 5.30
CA ALA A 231 -14.45 14.34 5.62
C ALA A 231 -14.50 14.64 7.13
N LYS A 232 -15.30 13.91 7.91
CA LYS A 232 -15.37 14.10 9.37
C LYS A 232 -14.12 13.59 10.07
N VAL A 233 -13.50 12.51 9.57
CA VAL A 233 -12.24 11.99 10.08
C VAL A 233 -11.10 12.91 9.65
N LEU A 234 -11.08 13.32 8.38
CA LEU A 234 -10.07 14.23 7.81
C LEU A 234 -10.03 15.59 8.52
N ARG A 235 -11.17 16.15 8.95
CA ARG A 235 -11.23 17.41 9.72
C ARG A 235 -10.43 17.40 11.02
N ASN A 236 -10.17 16.22 11.59
CA ASN A 236 -9.45 16.08 12.86
C ASN A 236 -7.99 15.66 12.67
N ARG A 237 -7.46 15.66 11.43
CA ARG A 237 -6.12 15.15 11.12
C ARG A 237 -5.00 15.78 11.95
N ASP A 238 -5.09 17.08 12.23
CA ASP A 238 -4.02 17.81 12.93
C ASP A 238 -3.87 17.37 14.40
N ALA A 239 -4.96 16.90 15.03
CA ALA A 239 -4.93 16.41 16.40
C ALA A 239 -4.06 15.15 16.58
N PHE A 240 -3.82 14.40 15.49
CA PHE A 240 -3.06 13.15 15.52
C PHE A 240 -1.58 13.32 15.14
N ARG A 241 -1.19 14.49 14.61
CA ARG A 241 0.20 14.80 14.25
C ARG A 241 1.20 14.61 15.42
N PRO A 242 0.89 15.04 16.68
CA PRO A 242 1.79 14.82 17.82
C PRO A 242 2.01 13.35 18.16
N PHE A 243 1.11 12.46 17.74
CA PHE A 243 1.22 11.01 17.92
C PHE A 243 1.94 10.34 16.74
N GLY A 244 2.47 11.12 15.80
CA GLY A 244 3.17 10.61 14.63
C GLY A 244 2.25 9.99 13.58
N LEU A 245 0.94 10.28 13.59
CA LEU A 245 0.00 9.76 12.60
C LEU A 245 -0.51 10.88 11.69
N LEU A 246 -0.28 10.75 10.39
CA LEU A 246 -0.87 11.59 9.37
C LEU A 246 -2.20 10.97 8.92
N ILE A 247 -3.31 11.65 9.16
CA ILE A 247 -4.61 11.26 8.58
C ILE A 247 -4.76 12.03 7.26
N ALA A 248 -4.91 11.30 6.16
CA ALA A 248 -4.88 11.86 4.81
C ALA A 248 -5.86 11.11 3.88
N SER A 249 -6.38 11.80 2.87
CA SER A 249 -6.96 11.12 1.70
C SER A 249 -5.86 10.56 0.79
N SER A 250 -6.24 9.84 -0.28
CA SER A 250 -5.27 9.33 -1.24
C SER A 250 -4.57 10.46 -1.98
N LEU A 251 -5.31 11.54 -2.27
CA LEU A 251 -4.77 12.76 -2.87
C LEU A 251 -3.87 13.54 -1.92
N ASP A 252 -4.28 13.74 -0.65
CA ASP A 252 -3.42 14.38 0.37
C ASP A 252 -2.07 13.64 0.49
N LEU A 253 -2.09 12.29 0.51
CA LEU A 253 -0.86 11.50 0.58
C LEU A 253 -0.02 11.63 -0.69
N LEU A 254 -0.66 11.64 -1.87
CA LEU A 254 0.02 11.87 -3.14
C LEU A 254 0.76 13.22 -3.14
N GLU A 255 0.11 14.29 -2.69
CA GLU A 255 0.70 15.63 -2.60
C GLU A 255 1.94 15.65 -1.70
N GLU A 256 1.88 15.04 -0.52
CA GLU A 256 3.03 14.94 0.40
C GLU A 256 4.18 14.12 -0.22
N LEU A 257 3.87 13.02 -0.92
CA LEU A 257 4.86 12.18 -1.61
C LEU A 257 5.52 12.89 -2.80
N VAL A 258 4.76 13.65 -3.57
CA VAL A 258 5.28 14.50 -4.65
C VAL A 258 6.12 15.63 -4.08
N GLY A 259 5.63 16.29 -3.02
CA GLY A 259 6.30 17.42 -2.37
C GLY A 259 7.65 17.07 -1.75
N CYS A 260 7.82 15.84 -1.26
CA CYS A 260 9.12 15.34 -0.79
C CYS A 260 9.98 14.67 -1.89
N GLY A 261 9.54 14.74 -3.15
CA GLY A 261 10.28 14.24 -4.31
C GLY A 261 10.23 12.73 -4.49
N SER A 262 9.39 11.99 -3.77
CA SER A 262 9.38 10.52 -3.83
C SER A 262 9.07 9.98 -5.23
N PHE A 263 8.34 10.74 -6.05
CA PHE A 263 8.05 10.43 -7.46
C PHE A 263 9.21 10.70 -8.43
N HIS A 264 10.36 11.19 -7.96
CA HIS A 264 11.50 11.51 -8.82
C HIS A 264 11.96 10.30 -9.65
N CYS A 265 11.88 9.09 -9.10
CA CYS A 265 12.21 7.86 -9.81
C CYS A 265 11.30 7.55 -11.01
N MET A 266 10.09 8.12 -11.05
CA MET A 266 9.15 8.00 -12.18
C MET A 266 9.32 9.14 -13.19
N LEU A 267 9.66 10.34 -12.71
CA LEU A 267 9.91 11.51 -13.55
C LEU A 267 11.23 11.41 -14.32
N ALA A 268 12.25 10.85 -13.68
CA ALA A 268 13.59 10.70 -14.21
C ALA A 268 14.00 9.21 -14.11
N PRO A 269 13.71 8.40 -15.14
CA PRO A 269 13.92 6.95 -15.13
C PRO A 269 15.34 6.50 -14.84
N GLN A 270 16.35 7.36 -15.05
CA GLN A 270 17.74 7.09 -14.68
C GLN A 270 17.95 6.93 -13.17
N TYR A 271 17.03 7.42 -12.35
CA TYR A 271 17.02 7.25 -10.89
C TYR A 271 16.00 6.19 -10.44
N ALA A 272 15.34 5.50 -11.38
CA ALA A 272 14.58 4.31 -11.06
C ALA A 272 15.56 3.25 -10.54
N GLN A 273 15.29 2.74 -9.35
CA GLN A 273 16.14 1.73 -8.74
C GLN A 273 15.83 0.37 -9.35
N TRP A 274 16.87 -0.28 -9.86
CA TRP A 274 16.82 -1.59 -10.48
C TRP A 274 17.70 -2.58 -9.70
N PRO A 275 17.22 -3.83 -9.46
CA PRO A 275 15.90 -4.32 -9.81
C PRO A 275 14.79 -3.62 -8.99
N MET A 276 13.60 -3.49 -9.60
CA MET A 276 12.42 -3.03 -8.87
C MET A 276 12.23 -3.88 -7.61
N MET A 277 11.85 -3.24 -6.50
CA MET A 277 11.60 -3.94 -5.24
C MET A 277 10.49 -4.97 -5.46
N ASP A 278 10.91 -6.23 -5.49
CA ASP A 278 10.07 -7.42 -5.39
C ASP A 278 8.82 -7.43 -6.30
N GLN A 279 9.05 -7.74 -7.58
CA GLN A 279 7.95 -7.91 -8.55
C GLN A 279 6.98 -9.06 -8.20
N GLN A 280 7.36 -9.96 -7.30
CA GLN A 280 6.48 -11.04 -6.83
C GLN A 280 5.35 -10.47 -5.98
N ARG A 281 5.58 -9.41 -5.17
CA ARG A 281 4.51 -8.67 -4.44
C ARG A 281 3.42 -8.16 -5.36
N VAL A 282 3.82 -7.58 -6.49
CA VAL A 282 2.87 -7.10 -7.51
C VAL A 282 2.02 -8.26 -8.02
N GLY A 283 2.66 -9.40 -8.35
CA GLY A 283 1.94 -10.57 -8.81
C GLY A 283 0.96 -11.16 -7.79
N HIS A 284 1.34 -11.16 -6.50
CA HIS A 284 0.46 -11.60 -5.43
C HIS A 284 -0.72 -10.64 -5.21
N LEU A 285 -0.50 -9.32 -5.22
CA LEU A 285 -1.55 -8.33 -4.97
C LEU A 285 -2.59 -8.32 -6.08
N ILE A 286 -2.12 -8.43 -7.31
CA ILE A 286 -2.95 -8.54 -8.49
C ILE A 286 -3.80 -9.82 -8.46
N ARG A 287 -3.22 -10.94 -8.01
CA ARG A 287 -3.92 -12.23 -7.91
C ARG A 287 -5.03 -12.23 -6.85
N ALA A 288 -4.87 -11.45 -5.78
CA ALA A 288 -5.89 -11.30 -4.74
C ALA A 288 -7.14 -10.53 -5.20
N LEU A 289 -7.13 -9.94 -6.40
CA LEU A 289 -8.28 -9.23 -6.96
C LEU A 289 -9.29 -10.19 -7.63
N PRO A 290 -10.60 -10.09 -7.33
CA PRO A 290 -11.62 -11.03 -7.80
C PRO A 290 -11.73 -11.22 -9.32
N GLU A 291 -11.32 -10.23 -10.12
CA GLU A 291 -11.55 -10.19 -11.57
C GLU A 291 -10.29 -10.30 -12.43
N PHE A 292 -9.11 -10.49 -11.83
CA PHE A 292 -7.86 -10.42 -12.60
C PHE A 292 -7.62 -11.62 -13.54
N GLY A 293 -8.56 -12.58 -13.62
CA GLY A 293 -8.43 -13.81 -14.42
C GLY A 293 -9.64 -14.22 -15.27
N ARG A 294 -10.74 -13.46 -15.34
CA ARG A 294 -11.87 -13.77 -16.24
C ARG A 294 -11.81 -12.95 -17.52
N GLY A 295 -10.79 -13.22 -18.31
CA GLY A 295 -10.58 -12.58 -19.61
C GLY A 295 -10.14 -13.58 -20.66
N GLU A 296 -10.74 -14.77 -20.70
CA GLU A 296 -10.65 -15.72 -21.82
C GLU A 296 -11.73 -16.81 -21.64
N SER A 297 -12.98 -16.48 -21.99
CA SER A 297 -14.04 -17.37 -22.52
C SER A 297 -15.44 -16.83 -22.21
N LEU A 298 -15.86 -15.77 -22.90
CA LEU A 298 -17.28 -15.57 -23.20
C LEU A 298 -17.41 -15.43 -24.71
N GLY A 299 -17.07 -16.53 -25.39
CA GLY A 299 -17.59 -16.81 -26.70
C GLY A 299 -19.02 -17.32 -26.56
N LYS A 300 -19.97 -16.54 -27.10
CA LYS A 300 -21.29 -16.92 -27.61
C LYS A 300 -22.19 -17.76 -26.70
N GLY A 301 -23.29 -17.16 -26.26
CA GLY A 301 -24.49 -17.89 -25.85
C GLY A 301 -25.47 -16.97 -25.15
N ILE A 302 -26.47 -16.52 -25.91
CA ILE A 302 -27.75 -16.02 -25.41
C ILE A 302 -28.37 -17.06 -24.48
#